data_AF-A0A352N659-F1
#
_entry.id   AF-A0A352N659-F1
#
_cell.length_a   1.000
_cell.length_b   1.000
_cell.length_c   1.000
_cell.angle_alpha   90.00
_cell.angle_beta   90.00
_cell.angle_gamma   90.00
#
_symmetry.space_group_name_H-M   'P 1'
#
loop_
_entity.id
_entity.type
_entity.pdbx_description
1 polymer ?
#
loop_
_entity_poly.entity_id
_entity_poly.type
_entity_poly.pdbx_seq_one_letter_code
_entity_poly.pdbx_strand_id
1 'polypeptide(L)'
;MIEEAMNKTITRIVTGQNSLGSYNYNYKNDPDKESGGAPRSDLSVGGWQYQALKAAFAAGCTVKGLETAIEVGKNTGLKKTHYCAGGGFSYGGGPGGGKGSKPTMAAVGTLCLQLFGEGKSKEAMDGLKWIETSSGGALMKCDWQAIAQGGHGGWALYQWYYQTQAIFQGYSGTGGSWDAWNKEFQKALMKEQESDGHWSSPAEKYSKDKAAGHGETSQSAFKGTPLDVYIWSTSLCTLMLEVYYRYLPTFKVSSSDAGGGAAAPAKKDGDLKIE
;
A
#
# COMPACT_ATOMS: atom_id res chain seq x y z
N MET A 1 -23.03 -17.20 -5.34
CA MET A 1 -22.82 -16.02 -6.21
C MET A 1 -21.57 -15.22 -5.81
N ILE A 2 -21.38 -14.80 -4.55
CA ILE A 2 -20.16 -14.04 -4.14
C ILE A 2 -18.89 -14.89 -4.21
N GLU A 3 -18.93 -16.11 -3.67
CA GLU A 3 -17.77 -17.03 -3.68
C GLU A 3 -17.34 -17.38 -5.12
N GLU A 4 -18.30 -17.68 -5.99
CA GLU A 4 -18.03 -17.99 -7.40
C GLU A 4 -17.38 -16.79 -8.13
N ALA A 5 -17.88 -15.58 -7.91
CA ALA A 5 -17.31 -14.36 -8.48
C ALA A 5 -15.89 -14.10 -7.95
N MET A 6 -15.65 -14.33 -6.65
CA MET A 6 -14.33 -14.27 -6.04
C MET A 6 -13.40 -15.29 -6.70
N ASN A 7 -13.78 -16.57 -6.72
CA ASN A 7 -12.95 -17.65 -7.26
C ASN A 7 -12.60 -17.41 -8.74
N LYS A 8 -13.56 -16.95 -9.54
CA LYS A 8 -13.32 -16.57 -10.95
C LYS A 8 -12.31 -15.44 -11.07
N THR A 9 -12.43 -14.41 -10.23
CA THR A 9 -11.51 -13.27 -10.24
C THR A 9 -10.11 -13.67 -9.78
N ILE A 10 -10.00 -14.39 -8.66
CA ILE A 10 -8.72 -14.85 -8.11
C ILE A 10 -8.02 -15.83 -9.03
N THR A 11 -8.75 -16.68 -9.76
CA THR A 11 -8.16 -17.52 -10.82
C THR A 11 -7.41 -16.68 -11.85
N ARG A 12 -7.95 -15.51 -12.25
CA ARG A 12 -7.27 -14.60 -13.18
C ARG A 12 -6.02 -13.97 -12.59
N ILE A 13 -6.04 -13.64 -11.30
CA ILE A 13 -4.87 -13.13 -10.60
C ILE A 13 -3.78 -14.22 -10.54
N VAL A 14 -4.12 -15.41 -10.04
CA VAL A 14 -3.17 -16.53 -9.90
C VAL A 14 -2.51 -16.89 -11.23
N THR A 15 -3.31 -17.04 -12.29
CA THR A 15 -2.81 -17.40 -13.63
C THR A 15 -2.12 -16.24 -14.35
N GLY A 16 -2.37 -15.01 -13.93
CA GLY A 16 -1.81 -13.80 -14.52
C GLY A 16 -0.44 -13.41 -13.97
N GLN A 17 0.02 -14.03 -12.87
CA GLN A 17 1.33 -13.77 -12.29
C GLN A 17 2.44 -14.21 -13.26
N ASN A 18 3.40 -13.31 -13.50
CA ASN A 18 4.48 -13.55 -14.44
C ASN A 18 5.62 -14.37 -13.82
N SER A 19 6.60 -14.77 -14.63
CA SER A 19 7.75 -15.58 -14.18
C SER A 19 8.67 -14.89 -13.17
N LEU A 20 8.56 -13.56 -13.04
CA LEU A 20 9.24 -12.76 -12.02
C LEU A 20 8.39 -12.59 -10.75
N GLY A 21 7.29 -13.34 -10.63
CA GLY A 21 6.37 -13.27 -9.50
C GLY A 21 5.61 -11.95 -9.38
N SER A 22 5.65 -11.12 -10.41
CA SER A 22 5.01 -9.81 -10.47
C SER A 22 3.89 -9.79 -11.52
N TYR A 23 3.31 -8.62 -11.73
CA TYR A 23 2.22 -8.37 -12.65
C TYR A 23 2.54 -7.22 -13.59
N ASN A 24 1.83 -7.20 -14.72
CA ASN A 24 1.79 -6.10 -15.66
C ASN A 24 0.33 -5.80 -16.00
N TYR A 25 0.08 -4.65 -16.62
CA TYR A 25 -1.24 -4.32 -17.14
C TYR A 25 -1.74 -5.42 -18.07
N ASN A 26 -3.03 -5.73 -17.95
CA ASN A 26 -3.71 -6.79 -18.71
C ASN A 26 -3.07 -8.18 -18.60
N TYR A 27 -2.25 -8.42 -17.58
CA TYR A 27 -1.46 -9.65 -17.42
C TYR A 27 -0.58 -9.94 -18.66
N LYS A 28 -0.08 -8.90 -19.33
CA LYS A 28 0.79 -9.05 -20.49
C LYS A 28 2.17 -9.54 -20.06
N ASN A 29 2.37 -10.85 -20.25
CA ASN A 29 3.56 -11.59 -19.80
C ASN A 29 4.56 -11.89 -20.92
N ASP A 30 4.37 -11.30 -22.10
CA ASP A 30 5.31 -11.42 -23.21
C ASP A 30 6.69 -10.85 -22.83
N PRO A 31 7.79 -11.41 -23.39
CA PRO A 31 9.12 -10.83 -23.26
C PRO A 31 9.15 -9.36 -23.65
N ASP A 32 9.75 -8.55 -22.79
CA ASP A 32 9.88 -7.11 -22.99
C ASP A 32 11.36 -6.72 -23.12
N LYS A 33 11.67 -5.87 -24.12
CA LYS A 33 13.06 -5.47 -24.41
C LYS A 33 13.66 -4.61 -23.30
N GLU A 34 12.86 -3.71 -22.72
CA GLU A 34 13.30 -2.83 -21.62
C GLU A 34 13.56 -3.63 -20.33
N SER A 35 12.89 -4.78 -20.20
CA SER A 35 13.05 -5.74 -19.11
C SER A 35 14.08 -6.83 -19.41
N GLY A 36 14.93 -6.65 -20.44
CA GLY A 36 16.01 -7.59 -20.77
C GLY A 36 15.53 -8.96 -21.26
N GLY A 37 14.37 -9.02 -21.91
CA GLY A 37 13.75 -10.26 -22.39
C GLY A 37 12.90 -10.98 -21.34
N ALA A 38 12.80 -10.45 -20.12
CA ALA A 38 11.83 -10.89 -19.13
C ALA A 38 10.47 -10.17 -19.31
N PRO A 39 9.39 -10.64 -18.68
CA PRO A 39 8.13 -9.90 -18.66
C PRO A 39 8.27 -8.57 -17.93
N ARG A 40 7.67 -7.51 -18.48
CA ARG A 40 7.54 -6.23 -17.78
C ARG A 40 6.85 -6.46 -16.43
N SER A 41 7.40 -5.87 -15.37
CA SER A 41 6.90 -6.04 -14.01
C SER A 41 6.69 -4.69 -13.36
N ASP A 42 5.47 -4.43 -12.91
CA ASP A 42 5.00 -3.14 -12.39
C ASP A 42 4.49 -3.33 -10.96
N LEU A 43 5.18 -2.74 -9.97
CA LEU A 43 4.83 -2.91 -8.57
C LEU A 43 3.54 -2.17 -8.20
N SER A 44 3.14 -1.13 -8.94
CA SER A 44 1.87 -0.46 -8.67
C SER A 44 0.69 -1.39 -8.97
N VAL A 45 0.75 -2.12 -10.09
CA VAL A 45 -0.21 -3.18 -10.41
C VAL A 45 -0.02 -4.37 -9.48
N GLY A 46 1.22 -4.80 -9.26
CA GLY A 46 1.54 -5.94 -8.41
C GLY A 46 1.03 -5.78 -6.97
N GLY A 47 1.14 -4.59 -6.40
CA GLY A 47 0.64 -4.29 -5.05
C GLY A 47 -0.84 -4.57 -4.87
N TRP A 48 -1.68 -4.19 -5.83
CA TRP A 48 -3.11 -4.52 -5.81
C TRP A 48 -3.36 -6.02 -5.89
N GLN A 49 -2.61 -6.71 -6.76
CA GLN A 49 -2.74 -8.15 -6.96
C GLN A 49 -2.31 -8.93 -5.72
N TYR A 50 -1.20 -8.54 -5.08
CA TYR A 50 -0.72 -9.16 -3.84
C TYR A 50 -1.72 -9.00 -2.68
N GLN A 51 -2.30 -7.81 -2.53
CA GLN A 51 -3.36 -7.57 -1.53
C GLN A 51 -4.61 -8.40 -1.83
N ALA A 52 -5.01 -8.51 -3.10
CA ALA A 52 -6.14 -9.35 -3.50
C ALA A 52 -5.89 -10.84 -3.20
N LEU A 53 -4.69 -11.35 -3.48
CA LEU A 53 -4.29 -12.71 -3.10
C LEU A 53 -4.38 -12.91 -1.58
N LYS A 54 -3.86 -11.96 -0.78
CA LYS A 54 -3.93 -12.04 0.68
C LYS A 54 -5.37 -12.01 1.19
N ALA A 55 -6.19 -11.11 0.66
CA ALA A 55 -7.59 -10.97 1.04
C ALA A 55 -8.38 -12.24 0.70
N ALA A 56 -8.17 -12.80 -0.49
CA ALA A 56 -8.79 -14.06 -0.91
C ALA A 56 -8.39 -15.23 -0.01
N PHE A 57 -7.10 -15.34 0.31
CA PHE A 57 -6.62 -16.37 1.24
C PHE A 57 -7.28 -16.22 2.62
N ALA A 58 -7.35 -15.00 3.16
CA ALA A 58 -8.00 -14.73 4.44
C ALA A 58 -9.52 -15.00 4.41
N ALA A 59 -10.16 -14.88 3.24
CA ALA A 59 -11.57 -15.19 3.03
C ALA A 59 -11.85 -16.70 2.79
N GLY A 60 -10.83 -17.56 2.82
CA GLY A 60 -11.00 -19.01 2.61
C GLY A 60 -11.14 -19.41 1.14
N CYS A 61 -10.65 -18.58 0.20
CA CYS A 61 -10.66 -18.90 -1.23
C CYS A 61 -9.89 -20.20 -1.53
N THR A 62 -10.53 -21.12 -2.26
CA THR A 62 -10.01 -22.47 -2.55
C THR A 62 -9.41 -22.61 -3.96
N VAL A 63 -9.17 -21.48 -4.65
CA VAL A 63 -8.56 -21.49 -5.99
C VAL A 63 -7.18 -22.14 -5.94
N LYS A 64 -7.01 -23.20 -6.74
CA LYS A 64 -5.74 -23.92 -6.86
C LYS A 64 -4.62 -22.97 -7.27
N GLY A 65 -3.50 -23.03 -6.55
CA GLY A 65 -2.32 -22.21 -6.82
C GLY A 65 -2.31 -20.85 -6.14
N LEU A 66 -3.36 -20.48 -5.38
CA LEU A 66 -3.40 -19.24 -4.60
C LEU A 66 -2.19 -19.10 -3.65
N GLU A 67 -1.94 -20.12 -2.84
CA GLU A 67 -0.81 -20.13 -1.89
C GLU A 67 0.53 -20.08 -2.63
N THR A 68 0.67 -20.80 -3.74
CA THR A 68 1.86 -20.74 -4.59
C THR A 68 2.08 -19.33 -5.14
N ALA A 69 1.02 -18.65 -5.59
CA ALA A 69 1.11 -17.29 -6.10
C ALA A 69 1.51 -16.29 -5.01
N ILE A 70 1.06 -16.50 -3.77
CA ILE A 70 1.51 -15.74 -2.60
C ILE A 70 2.99 -15.97 -2.33
N GLU A 71 3.44 -17.23 -2.29
CA GLU A 71 4.83 -17.58 -2.05
C GLU A 71 5.77 -17.04 -3.12
N VAL A 72 5.37 -17.14 -4.40
CA VAL A 72 6.12 -16.56 -5.53
C VAL A 72 6.09 -15.03 -5.48
N GLY A 73 4.96 -14.44 -5.14
CA GLY A 73 4.81 -12.98 -5.02
C GLY A 73 5.73 -12.41 -3.96
N LYS A 74 5.82 -13.02 -2.78
CA LYS A 74 6.69 -12.54 -1.71
C LYS A 74 8.17 -12.85 -1.96
N ASN A 75 8.52 -14.09 -2.35
CA ASN A 75 9.92 -14.52 -2.42
C ASN A 75 10.63 -14.15 -3.73
N THR A 76 9.86 -13.96 -4.81
CA THR A 76 10.40 -13.55 -6.11
C THR A 76 9.98 -12.12 -6.44
N GLY A 77 8.68 -11.84 -6.49
CA GLY A 77 8.17 -10.52 -6.89
C GLY A 77 8.68 -9.38 -5.99
N LEU A 78 8.43 -9.48 -4.69
CA LEU A 78 8.78 -8.43 -3.74
C LEU A 78 10.25 -8.46 -3.37
N LYS A 79 10.76 -9.58 -2.82
CA LYS A 79 12.13 -9.67 -2.28
C LYS A 79 13.23 -9.64 -3.32
N LYS A 80 12.95 -9.99 -4.59
CA LYS A 80 13.98 -10.05 -5.64
C LYS A 80 13.71 -9.07 -6.77
N THR A 81 12.53 -9.11 -7.38
CA THR A 81 12.24 -8.37 -8.62
C THR A 81 12.11 -6.87 -8.40
N HIS A 82 11.45 -6.43 -7.33
CA HIS A 82 11.20 -5.01 -7.06
C HIS A 82 12.04 -4.40 -5.94
N TYR A 83 12.58 -5.23 -5.04
CA TYR A 83 13.46 -4.76 -3.99
C TYR A 83 14.73 -4.14 -4.58
N CYS A 84 15.12 -2.97 -4.06
CA CYS A 84 16.34 -2.29 -4.45
C CYS A 84 17.45 -2.57 -3.43
N ALA A 85 18.67 -2.86 -3.91
CA ALA A 85 19.81 -3.16 -3.04
C ALA A 85 20.11 -2.07 -1.98
N GLY A 86 19.80 -0.80 -2.28
CA GLY A 86 19.91 0.34 -1.37
C GLY A 86 18.73 0.53 -0.39
N GLY A 87 17.81 -0.44 -0.32
CA GLY A 87 16.57 -0.36 0.45
C GLY A 87 15.41 0.27 -0.32
N GLY A 88 14.19 -0.01 0.14
CA GLY A 88 12.96 0.39 -0.57
C GLY A 88 12.69 -0.46 -1.81
N PHE A 89 11.75 0.02 -2.63
CA PHE A 89 11.23 -0.71 -3.78
C PHE A 89 11.06 0.21 -4.99
N SER A 90 11.33 -0.31 -6.18
CA SER A 90 11.16 0.41 -7.44
C SER A 90 9.77 0.20 -8.03
N TYR A 91 9.42 1.05 -9.00
CA TYR A 91 8.18 0.91 -9.78
C TYR A 91 8.26 -0.25 -10.77
N GLY A 92 9.32 -0.27 -11.57
CA GLY A 92 9.64 -1.37 -12.47
C GLY A 92 10.62 -2.33 -11.81
N GLY A 93 10.46 -3.62 -12.06
CA GLY A 93 11.35 -4.67 -11.56
C GLY A 93 11.84 -5.58 -12.68
N GLY A 94 12.92 -6.31 -12.43
CA GLY A 94 13.50 -7.23 -13.39
C GLY A 94 14.27 -8.38 -12.73
N PRO A 95 14.89 -9.27 -13.53
CA PRO A 95 15.65 -10.41 -13.00
C PRO A 95 16.82 -10.02 -12.10
N GLY A 96 17.44 -8.86 -12.37
CA GLY A 96 18.51 -8.28 -11.55
C GLY A 96 18.03 -7.42 -10.38
N GLY A 97 16.73 -7.41 -10.13
CA GLY A 97 16.07 -6.64 -9.08
C GLY A 97 15.75 -5.18 -9.44
N GLY A 98 15.21 -4.49 -8.45
CA GLY A 98 14.66 -3.16 -8.60
C GLY A 98 15.74 -2.08 -8.70
N LYS A 99 15.45 -1.01 -9.44
CA LYS A 99 16.34 0.15 -9.58
C LYS A 99 15.60 1.46 -9.29
N GLY A 100 16.20 2.28 -8.44
CA GLY A 100 15.69 3.61 -8.11
C GLY A 100 14.39 3.56 -7.33
N SER A 101 14.50 3.26 -6.03
CA SER A 101 13.38 3.22 -5.09
C SER A 101 12.51 4.47 -5.20
N LYS A 102 11.19 4.28 -5.17
CA LYS A 102 10.21 5.37 -5.25
C LYS A 102 9.42 5.43 -3.95
N PRO A 103 9.09 6.62 -3.42
CA PRO A 103 8.31 6.77 -2.19
C PRO A 103 7.05 5.90 -2.11
N THR A 104 6.19 6.01 -3.12
CA THR A 104 4.96 5.21 -3.22
C THR A 104 5.24 3.72 -3.23
N MET A 105 6.23 3.29 -4.00
CA MET A 105 6.54 1.87 -4.19
C MET A 105 7.21 1.27 -2.96
N ALA A 106 8.05 2.05 -2.27
CA ALA A 106 8.62 1.66 -0.99
C ALA A 106 7.51 1.31 0.01
N ALA A 107 6.47 2.15 0.10
CA ALA A 107 5.30 1.88 0.94
C ALA A 107 4.50 0.65 0.47
N VAL A 108 4.21 0.54 -0.82
CA VAL A 108 3.47 -0.61 -1.40
C VAL A 108 4.18 -1.94 -1.14
N GLY A 109 5.48 -2.03 -1.47
CA GLY A 109 6.27 -3.24 -1.33
C GLY A 109 6.41 -3.67 0.14
N THR A 110 6.66 -2.70 1.02
CA THR A 110 6.74 -2.92 2.47
C THR A 110 5.43 -3.48 3.02
N LEU A 111 4.30 -2.82 2.71
CA LEU A 111 2.99 -3.26 3.18
C LEU A 111 2.65 -4.66 2.66
N CYS A 112 2.92 -4.96 1.38
CA CYS A 112 2.63 -6.27 0.83
C CYS A 112 3.44 -7.39 1.51
N LEU A 113 4.72 -7.15 1.84
CA LEU A 113 5.51 -8.10 2.63
C LEU A 113 4.91 -8.29 4.03
N GLN A 114 4.54 -7.22 4.72
CA GLN A 114 3.90 -7.29 6.04
C GLN A 114 2.59 -8.11 5.99
N LEU A 115 1.74 -7.86 4.99
CA LEU A 115 0.49 -8.59 4.78
C LEU A 115 0.70 -10.08 4.50
N PHE A 116 1.80 -10.44 3.84
CA PHE A 116 2.23 -11.84 3.65
C PHE A 116 2.96 -12.45 4.85
N GLY A 117 3.02 -11.77 5.99
CA GLY A 117 3.66 -12.27 7.21
C GLY A 117 5.19 -12.09 7.21
N GLU A 118 5.74 -11.36 6.26
CA GLU A 118 7.18 -11.12 6.07
C GLU A 118 7.62 -9.76 6.61
N GLY A 119 6.87 -9.16 7.55
CA GLY A 119 7.16 -7.83 8.09
C GLY A 119 8.53 -7.70 8.79
N LYS A 120 9.12 -8.83 9.20
CA LYS A 120 10.46 -8.91 9.80
C LYS A 120 11.56 -9.27 8.79
N SER A 121 11.24 -9.41 7.51
CA SER A 121 12.25 -9.65 6.49
C SER A 121 13.15 -8.42 6.34
N LYS A 122 14.37 -8.62 5.86
CA LYS A 122 15.32 -7.52 5.60
C LYS A 122 14.69 -6.45 4.71
N GLU A 123 14.01 -6.86 3.64
CA GLU A 123 13.42 -5.99 2.63
C GLU A 123 12.26 -5.15 3.20
N ALA A 124 11.44 -5.73 4.09
CA ALA A 124 10.37 -4.99 4.75
C ALA A 124 10.93 -3.95 5.73
N MET A 125 11.93 -4.32 6.54
CA MET A 125 12.58 -3.40 7.47
C MET A 125 13.35 -2.29 6.75
N ASP A 126 14.06 -2.63 5.67
CA ASP A 126 14.75 -1.65 4.84
C ASP A 126 13.74 -0.72 4.15
N GLY A 127 12.58 -1.23 3.75
CA GLY A 127 11.48 -0.43 3.21
C GLY A 127 10.94 0.59 4.21
N LEU A 128 10.66 0.18 5.45
CA LEU A 128 10.27 1.09 6.55
C LEU A 128 11.33 2.15 6.80
N LYS A 129 12.58 1.75 6.99
CA LYS A 129 13.68 2.67 7.20
C LYS A 129 13.84 3.65 6.04
N TRP A 130 13.68 3.17 4.81
CA TRP A 130 13.77 4.01 3.61
C TRP A 130 12.67 5.08 3.64
N ILE A 131 11.43 4.73 3.96
CA ILE A 131 10.32 5.69 4.11
C ILE A 131 10.66 6.78 5.14
N GLU A 132 11.23 6.39 6.27
CA GLU A 132 11.53 7.31 7.38
C GLU A 132 12.69 8.26 7.11
N THR A 133 13.71 7.80 6.38
CA THR A 133 15.01 8.49 6.30
C THR A 133 15.30 9.11 4.93
N SER A 134 14.65 8.64 3.87
CA SER A 134 14.84 9.20 2.54
C SER A 134 14.35 10.65 2.46
N SER A 135 14.96 11.42 1.55
CA SER A 135 14.70 12.86 1.40
C SER A 135 14.81 13.66 2.72
N GLY A 136 15.72 13.25 3.62
CA GLY A 136 15.91 13.90 4.92
C GLY A 136 14.70 13.80 5.85
N GLY A 137 13.87 12.76 5.69
CA GLY A 137 12.64 12.57 6.47
C GLY A 137 11.44 13.38 5.97
N ALA A 138 11.55 14.07 4.83
CA ALA A 138 10.44 14.84 4.27
C ALA A 138 9.19 13.98 3.97
N LEU A 139 9.37 12.68 3.70
CA LEU A 139 8.24 11.77 3.47
C LEU A 139 7.37 11.57 4.72
N MET A 140 7.89 11.85 5.92
CA MET A 140 7.17 11.70 7.19
C MET A 140 6.32 12.93 7.57
N LYS A 141 6.18 13.92 6.67
CA LYS A 141 5.54 15.21 6.98
C LYS A 141 4.10 15.40 6.51
N CYS A 142 3.57 14.50 5.67
CA CYS A 142 2.20 14.55 5.14
C CYS A 142 1.73 15.97 4.73
N ASP A 143 2.59 16.73 4.05
CA ASP A 143 2.34 18.14 3.73
C ASP A 143 1.74 18.29 2.33
N TRP A 144 0.45 18.62 2.26
CA TRP A 144 -0.33 18.85 1.03
C TRP A 144 0.32 19.88 0.10
N GLN A 145 0.72 21.02 0.66
CA GLN A 145 1.20 22.13 -0.16
C GLN A 145 2.63 21.84 -0.64
N ALA A 146 3.50 21.39 0.26
CA ALA A 146 4.89 21.12 -0.07
C ALA A 146 5.02 20.00 -1.12
N ILE A 147 4.23 18.93 -1.02
CA ILE A 147 4.31 17.82 -1.98
C ILE A 147 3.82 18.23 -3.38
N ALA A 148 2.77 19.06 -3.45
CA ALA A 148 2.25 19.58 -4.70
C ALA A 148 3.23 20.54 -5.39
N GLN A 149 3.94 21.37 -4.61
CA GLN A 149 4.88 22.38 -5.12
C GLN A 149 6.27 21.81 -5.40
N GLY A 150 6.66 20.72 -4.74
CA GLY A 150 7.99 20.10 -4.84
C GLY A 150 8.17 19.16 -6.04
N GLY A 151 7.20 19.04 -6.94
CA GLY A 151 7.30 18.16 -8.12
C GLY A 151 7.19 16.65 -7.80
N HIS A 152 6.83 16.30 -6.57
CA HIS A 152 6.56 14.92 -6.14
C HIS A 152 5.05 14.59 -6.06
N GLY A 153 4.18 15.56 -6.38
CA GLY A 153 2.73 15.51 -6.16
C GLY A 153 1.89 14.74 -7.17
N GLY A 154 2.48 13.84 -7.98
CA GLY A 154 1.68 13.10 -8.96
C GLY A 154 0.62 12.19 -8.32
N TRP A 155 0.93 11.56 -7.18
CA TRP A 155 0.05 10.58 -6.52
C TRP A 155 0.29 10.57 -5.00
N ALA A 156 0.25 11.76 -4.39
CA ALA A 156 0.58 11.98 -2.99
C ALA A 156 -0.36 11.22 -2.04
N LEU A 157 -1.67 11.27 -2.28
CA LEU A 157 -2.63 10.57 -1.43
C LEU A 157 -2.47 9.05 -1.52
N TYR A 158 -2.18 8.55 -2.72
CA TYR A 158 -1.92 7.13 -2.94
C TYR A 158 -0.68 6.68 -2.18
N GLN A 159 0.39 7.47 -2.22
CA GLN A 159 1.57 7.22 -1.39
C GLN A 159 1.23 7.22 0.10
N TRP A 160 0.58 8.26 0.61
CA TRP A 160 0.31 8.40 2.04
C TRP A 160 -0.64 7.35 2.57
N TYR A 161 -1.60 6.87 1.77
CA TYR A 161 -2.41 5.71 2.11
C TYR A 161 -1.54 4.48 2.39
N TYR A 162 -0.71 4.05 1.44
CA TYR A 162 0.17 2.89 1.66
C TYR A 162 1.19 3.13 2.76
N GLN A 163 1.71 4.35 2.88
CA GLN A 163 2.70 4.70 3.88
C GLN A 163 2.11 4.63 5.29
N THR A 164 0.89 5.13 5.48
CA THR A 164 0.17 5.04 6.74
C THR A 164 -0.01 3.58 7.16
N GLN A 165 -0.45 2.74 6.24
CA GLN A 165 -0.63 1.32 6.49
C GLN A 165 0.69 0.61 6.78
N ALA A 166 1.74 0.89 6.01
CA ALA A 166 3.05 0.27 6.18
C ALA A 166 3.69 0.62 7.54
N ILE A 167 3.64 1.90 7.94
CA ILE A 167 4.16 2.37 9.23
C ILE A 167 3.30 1.81 10.37
N PHE A 168 1.97 1.87 10.26
CA PHE A 168 1.06 1.31 11.26
C PHE A 168 1.34 -0.18 11.49
N GLN A 169 1.39 -0.99 10.44
CA GLN A 169 1.64 -2.42 10.53
C GLN A 169 3.07 -2.72 11.01
N GLY A 170 4.05 -1.97 10.53
CA GLY A 170 5.46 -2.14 10.89
C GLY A 170 5.73 -1.92 12.38
N TYR A 171 5.01 -0.98 12.99
CA TYR A 171 5.17 -0.62 14.40
C TYR A 171 3.96 -1.02 15.28
N SER A 172 3.06 -1.84 14.74
CA SER A 172 1.85 -2.30 15.44
C SER A 172 1.01 -1.17 16.04
N GLY A 173 0.94 -0.02 15.35
CA GLY A 173 0.19 1.16 15.77
C GLY A 173 0.73 1.86 17.01
N THR A 174 2.01 1.68 17.36
CA THR A 174 2.64 2.28 18.54
C THR A 174 4.08 2.69 18.28
N GLY A 175 4.65 3.59 19.08
CA GLY A 175 6.08 3.89 19.08
C GLY A 175 6.48 5.04 18.15
N GLY A 176 7.71 5.53 18.34
CA GLY A 176 8.12 6.86 17.86
C GLY A 176 7.88 7.15 16.37
N SER A 177 8.14 6.18 15.48
CA SER A 177 7.88 6.36 14.04
C SER A 177 6.40 6.44 13.71
N TRP A 178 5.58 5.58 14.31
CA TRP A 178 4.13 5.65 14.17
C TRP A 178 3.58 6.92 14.80
N ASP A 179 3.97 7.27 16.03
CA ASP A 179 3.49 8.46 16.73
C ASP A 179 3.80 9.75 15.94
N ALA A 180 5.00 9.83 15.35
CA ALA A 180 5.41 10.92 14.50
C ALA A 180 4.56 11.00 13.22
N TRP A 181 4.39 9.89 12.50
CA TRP A 181 3.54 9.87 11.30
C TRP A 181 2.08 10.19 11.63
N ASN A 182 1.54 9.54 12.66
CA ASN A 182 0.17 9.66 13.14
C ASN A 182 -0.22 11.10 13.40
N LYS A 183 0.65 11.83 14.11
CA LYS A 183 0.48 13.25 14.36
C LYS A 183 0.41 14.07 13.08
N GLU A 184 1.31 13.83 12.13
CA GLU A 184 1.41 14.64 10.90
C GLU A 184 0.22 14.37 9.98
N PHE A 185 -0.17 13.11 9.75
CA PHE A 185 -1.28 12.81 8.84
C PHE A 185 -2.64 13.19 9.44
N GLN A 186 -2.87 13.00 10.75
CA GLN A 186 -4.12 13.47 11.38
C GLN A 186 -4.26 14.98 11.24
N LYS A 187 -3.20 15.73 11.55
CA LYS A 187 -3.19 17.19 11.43
C LYS A 187 -3.48 17.62 9.99
N ALA A 188 -2.85 16.97 9.01
CA ALA A 188 -3.07 17.26 7.60
C ALA A 188 -4.52 16.98 7.18
N LEU A 189 -5.06 15.79 7.50
CA LEU A 189 -6.42 15.42 7.12
C LEU A 189 -7.47 16.35 7.75
N MET A 190 -7.34 16.70 9.03
CA MET A 190 -8.27 17.66 9.66
C MET A 190 -8.20 19.06 9.05
N LYS A 191 -7.01 19.51 8.67
CA LYS A 191 -6.80 20.83 8.05
C LYS A 191 -7.36 20.90 6.63
N GLU A 192 -7.20 19.82 5.87
CA GLU A 192 -7.49 19.79 4.43
C GLU A 192 -8.89 19.26 4.10
N GLN A 193 -9.68 18.83 5.10
CA GLN A 193 -11.07 18.43 4.89
C GLN A 193 -11.93 19.65 4.58
N GLU A 194 -12.74 19.56 3.53
CA GLU A 194 -13.69 20.60 3.14
C GLU A 194 -14.96 20.55 4.00
N SER A 195 -15.75 21.63 3.99
CA SER A 195 -16.91 21.78 4.88
C SER A 195 -18.04 20.76 4.69
N ASP A 196 -18.11 20.12 3.51
CA ASP A 196 -19.05 19.05 3.17
C ASP A 196 -18.45 17.65 3.42
N GLY A 197 -17.24 17.59 3.96
CA GLY A 197 -16.57 16.36 4.42
C GLY A 197 -15.65 15.69 3.40
N HIS A 198 -15.58 16.17 2.16
CA HIS A 198 -14.66 15.61 1.16
C HIS A 198 -13.22 16.13 1.35
N TRP A 199 -12.27 15.51 0.64
CA TRP A 199 -10.91 16.03 0.49
C TRP A 199 -10.59 16.31 -0.97
N SER A 200 -9.96 17.45 -1.23
CA SER A 200 -9.23 17.73 -2.46
C SER A 200 -7.85 17.05 -2.44
N SER A 201 -7.38 16.62 -3.61
CA SER A 201 -6.01 16.10 -3.72
C SER A 201 -4.99 17.23 -3.56
N PRO A 202 -3.76 16.93 -3.09
CA PRO A 202 -2.68 17.91 -3.03
C PRO A 202 -2.46 18.65 -4.34
N ALA A 203 -2.40 17.91 -5.46
CA ALA A 203 -2.16 18.53 -6.75
C ALA A 203 -3.34 19.37 -7.24
N GLU A 204 -4.59 18.95 -7.00
CA GLU A 204 -5.77 19.71 -7.42
C GLU A 204 -5.87 21.06 -6.69
N LYS A 205 -5.56 21.07 -5.39
CA LYS A 205 -5.65 22.24 -4.51
C LYS A 205 -4.46 23.19 -4.62
N TYR A 206 -3.24 22.66 -4.70
CA TYR A 206 -2.02 23.46 -4.55
C TYR A 206 -1.05 23.43 -5.75
N SER A 207 -1.26 22.58 -6.76
CA SER A 207 -0.38 22.60 -7.94
C SER A 207 -0.61 23.84 -8.79
N LYS A 208 0.49 24.47 -9.18
CA LYS A 208 0.49 25.55 -10.19
C LYS A 208 0.35 25.03 -11.61
N ASP A 209 0.76 23.78 -11.83
CA ASP A 209 0.66 23.10 -13.13
C ASP A 209 -0.43 22.03 -13.04
N LYS A 210 -1.61 22.37 -13.58
CA LYS A 210 -2.76 21.47 -13.67
C LYS A 210 -2.75 20.62 -14.95
N ALA A 211 -1.72 20.74 -15.80
CA ALA A 211 -1.62 20.07 -17.08
C ALA A 211 -0.60 18.92 -17.09
N ALA A 212 -0.15 18.46 -15.92
CA ALA A 212 0.76 17.33 -15.83
C ALA A 212 0.14 16.09 -16.52
N GLY A 213 0.85 15.53 -17.51
CA GLY A 213 0.39 14.38 -18.30
C GLY A 213 0.16 13.09 -17.49
N HIS A 214 0.54 13.07 -16.21
CA HIS A 214 0.36 11.96 -15.29
C HIS A 214 0.12 12.48 -13.86
N GLY A 215 -0.75 11.82 -13.10
CA GLY A 215 -1.03 12.17 -11.71
C GLY A 215 -2.45 12.62 -11.42
N GLU A 216 -2.65 13.14 -10.22
CA GLU A 216 -3.89 13.67 -9.65
C GLU A 216 -4.52 14.83 -10.44
N THR A 217 -3.74 15.50 -11.29
CA THR A 217 -4.21 16.56 -12.22
C THR A 217 -4.36 16.06 -13.66
N SER A 218 -4.05 14.80 -13.94
CA SER A 218 -4.08 14.25 -15.30
C SER A 218 -5.52 14.04 -15.78
N GLN A 219 -5.86 14.70 -16.88
CA GLN A 219 -7.13 14.49 -17.61
C GLN A 219 -7.27 13.07 -18.19
N SER A 220 -6.18 12.30 -18.23
CA SER A 220 -6.24 10.88 -18.60
C SER A 220 -6.76 9.99 -17.47
N ALA A 221 -6.55 10.41 -16.21
CA ALA A 221 -6.92 9.67 -15.01
C ALA A 221 -8.28 10.09 -14.45
N PHE A 222 -8.55 11.40 -14.40
CA PHE A 222 -9.79 11.98 -13.92
C PHE A 222 -10.42 12.79 -15.05
N LYS A 223 -11.58 12.35 -15.56
CA LYS A 223 -12.22 12.94 -16.74
C LYS A 223 -13.45 13.72 -16.34
N GLY A 224 -13.56 14.96 -16.80
CA GLY A 224 -14.78 15.76 -16.61
C GLY A 224 -14.72 16.62 -15.36
N THR A 225 -15.72 16.50 -14.48
CA THR A 225 -15.85 17.36 -13.30
C THR A 225 -14.87 16.98 -12.18
N PRO A 226 -14.56 17.89 -11.23
CA PRO A 226 -13.72 17.57 -10.07
C PRO A 226 -14.22 16.42 -9.19
N LEU A 227 -15.48 16.00 -9.36
CA LEU A 227 -16.09 14.94 -8.55
C LEU A 227 -15.27 13.63 -8.54
N ASP A 228 -14.71 13.21 -9.67
CA ASP A 228 -13.94 11.95 -9.73
C ASP A 228 -12.70 12.00 -8.83
N VAL A 229 -11.97 13.12 -8.85
CA VAL A 229 -10.78 13.31 -7.99
C VAL A 229 -11.18 13.50 -6.54
N TYR A 230 -12.34 14.11 -6.25
CA TYR A 230 -12.86 14.22 -4.87
C TYR A 230 -13.26 12.86 -4.29
N ILE A 231 -13.95 12.01 -5.07
CA ILE A 231 -14.29 10.65 -4.64
C ILE A 231 -13.02 9.85 -4.36
N TRP A 232 -12.05 9.90 -5.28
CA TRP A 232 -10.78 9.19 -5.12
C TRP A 232 -9.99 9.68 -3.90
N SER A 233 -9.87 11.00 -3.73
CA SER A 233 -9.12 11.62 -2.63
C SER A 233 -9.77 11.30 -1.29
N THR A 234 -11.08 11.47 -1.20
CA THR A 234 -11.87 11.17 0.00
C THR A 234 -11.78 9.70 0.38
N SER A 235 -11.79 8.80 -0.62
CA SER A 235 -11.63 7.37 -0.39
C SER A 235 -10.26 7.07 0.24
N LEU A 236 -9.17 7.64 -0.27
CA LEU A 236 -7.83 7.42 0.26
C LEU A 236 -7.63 8.04 1.66
N CYS A 237 -8.14 9.25 1.88
CA CYS A 237 -8.13 9.89 3.20
C CYS A 237 -8.91 9.05 4.23
N THR A 238 -10.07 8.53 3.84
CA THR A 238 -10.86 7.63 4.70
C THR A 238 -10.10 6.34 4.99
N LEU A 239 -9.50 5.71 3.97
CA LEU A 239 -8.68 4.50 4.14
C LEU A 239 -7.44 4.73 5.04
N MET A 240 -6.88 5.94 5.08
CA MET A 240 -5.84 6.30 6.04
C MET A 240 -6.39 6.31 7.48
N LEU A 241 -7.59 6.87 7.69
CA LEU A 241 -8.25 6.90 9.01
C LEU A 241 -8.72 5.51 9.48
N GLU A 242 -8.95 4.57 8.56
CA GLU A 242 -9.34 3.20 8.89
C GLU A 242 -8.34 2.47 9.79
N VAL A 243 -7.07 2.92 9.86
CA VAL A 243 -6.08 2.37 10.81
C VAL A 243 -6.56 2.33 12.25
N TYR A 244 -7.44 3.24 12.67
CA TYR A 244 -7.95 3.31 14.05
C TYR A 244 -9.05 2.32 14.38
N TYR A 245 -9.73 1.72 13.40
CA TYR A 245 -10.90 0.87 13.67
C TYR A 245 -10.91 -0.44 12.90
N ARG A 246 -10.26 -0.49 11.73
CA ARG A 246 -10.16 -1.70 10.90
C ARG A 246 -9.07 -2.66 11.38
N TYR A 247 -8.04 -2.14 12.03
CA TYR A 247 -6.86 -2.90 12.45
C TYR A 247 -6.61 -2.87 13.96
N LEU A 248 -7.59 -2.41 14.76
CA LEU A 248 -7.66 -2.67 16.20
C LEU A 248 -7.45 -4.17 16.48
N PRO A 249 -6.98 -4.60 17.67
CA PRO A 249 -6.39 -5.91 17.90
C PRO A 249 -7.40 -7.07 17.85
N THR A 250 -7.98 -7.34 16.69
CA THR A 250 -8.62 -8.61 16.31
C THR A 250 -7.58 -9.62 15.81
N PHE A 251 -6.31 -9.24 15.70
CA PHE A 251 -5.18 -10.14 15.40
C PHE A 251 -4.57 -10.84 16.63
N LYS A 252 -5.14 -10.69 17.83
CA LYS A 252 -4.88 -11.63 18.93
C LYS A 252 -5.67 -12.94 18.73
N VAL A 253 -5.42 -13.64 17.63
CA VAL A 253 -5.58 -15.09 17.63
C VAL A 253 -4.25 -15.63 18.11
N SER A 254 -4.09 -15.68 19.43
CA SER A 254 -2.94 -16.34 20.06
C SER A 254 -2.88 -17.78 19.58
N SER A 255 -1.76 -18.14 18.96
CA SER A 255 -1.37 -19.52 18.73
C SER A 255 -1.34 -20.26 20.07
N SER A 256 -2.32 -21.15 20.24
CA SER A 256 -2.40 -22.34 21.09
C SER A 256 -1.80 -22.29 22.50
N ASP A 257 -2.66 -22.38 23.51
CA ASP A 257 -2.45 -23.32 24.61
C ASP A 257 -3.73 -24.14 24.82
N ALA A 258 -3.54 -25.45 24.92
CA ALA A 258 -4.58 -26.45 25.10
C ALA A 258 -5.23 -26.31 26.49
N GLY A 259 -6.55 -26.42 26.55
CA GLY A 259 -7.29 -26.58 27.81
C GLY A 259 -8.63 -25.86 27.81
N GLY A 260 -9.71 -26.62 27.77
CA GLY A 260 -11.07 -26.09 27.81
C GLY A 260 -11.35 -25.25 29.06
N GLY A 261 -12.23 -24.25 28.92
CA GLY A 261 -12.74 -23.48 30.04
C GLY A 261 -13.35 -22.16 29.59
N ALA A 262 -14.58 -21.91 30.04
CA ALA A 262 -15.46 -20.78 29.77
C ALA A 262 -14.79 -19.40 29.54
N ALA A 263 -15.40 -18.63 28.63
CA ALA A 263 -15.06 -17.23 28.37
C ALA A 263 -15.10 -16.37 29.65
N ALA A 264 -13.97 -15.74 29.98
CA ALA A 264 -13.90 -14.68 30.98
C ALA A 264 -14.18 -13.31 30.33
N PRO A 265 -14.85 -12.38 31.03
CA PRO A 265 -15.27 -11.11 30.44
C PRO A 265 -14.09 -10.17 30.22
N ALA A 266 -14.19 -9.36 29.16
CA ALA A 266 -13.22 -8.35 28.79
C ALA A 266 -12.99 -7.35 29.93
N LYS A 267 -11.72 -7.18 30.34
CA LYS A 267 -11.31 -6.05 31.17
C LYS A 267 -11.36 -4.78 30.33
N LYS A 268 -12.16 -3.82 30.79
CA LYS A 268 -12.10 -2.42 30.35
C LYS A 268 -10.83 -1.81 30.92
N ASP A 269 -9.90 -1.42 30.06
CA ASP A 269 -8.89 -0.43 30.40
C ASP A 269 -8.66 0.49 29.18
N GLY A 270 -8.90 1.78 29.41
CA GLY A 270 -8.38 2.89 28.61
C GLY A 270 -9.22 3.32 27.41
N ASP A 271 -10.26 4.12 27.67
CA ASP A 271 -10.89 4.97 26.65
C ASP A 271 -9.82 5.83 25.95
N LEU A 272 -9.78 5.76 24.62
CA LEU A 272 -9.07 6.71 23.77
C LEU A 272 -9.64 8.11 24.00
N LYS A 273 -8.88 8.96 24.70
CA LYS A 273 -9.12 10.40 24.72
C LYS A 273 -8.60 11.00 23.42
N ILE A 274 -9.52 11.53 22.63
CA ILE A 274 -9.22 12.45 21.53
C ILE A 274 -9.27 13.85 22.15
N GLU A 275 -8.11 14.49 22.30
CA GLU A 275 -7.96 15.94 22.48
C GLU A 275 -7.33 16.52 21.21
#